data_AF-A0A438GI04-F1
#
_entry.id   AF-A0A438GI04-F1
#
_cell.length_a   1.000
_cell.length_b   1.000
_cell.length_c   1.000
_cell.angle_alpha   90.00
_cell.angle_beta   90.00
_cell.angle_gamma   90.00
#
_symmetry.space_group_name_H-M   'P 1'
#
loop_
_entity.id
_entity.type
_entity.pdbx_description
1 polymer ?
#
loop_
_entity_poly.entity_id
_entity_poly.type
_entity_poly.pdbx_seq_one_letter_code
_entity_poly.pdbx_strand_id
1 'polypeptide(L)'
;MKSEIGTIVRNYAPLDVEKWADISESDKVFMMEKLQEKFIIDFTQDHVKKAIEGKMAARYRDHRNKCHKHFKKYPTIALAKQNPYKHVSDQKQWDWLCDRFASEKFQARHTGQAPGQIELFKLMHWTSQNGWINQEAEASYEKMLELQKQPVPEGGQALKEAEICVQVLGSRSGYIKGLGHGPRPPSSSSKSTHKSHREIELENELKATRELLQSQETRIQHQQSQIAQLASFVSEMRQHMHIPGSSSRSSSPSDDTPLMDS
;
A
#
# COMPACT_ATOMS: atom_id res chain seq x y z
N MET A 1 7.66 34.24 6.08
CA MET A 1 8.09 34.62 7.45
C MET A 1 8.22 33.34 8.28
N LYS A 2 9.36 33.12 8.96
CA LYS A 2 9.52 31.96 9.87
C LYS A 2 8.97 32.37 11.24
N SER A 3 8.03 31.60 11.81
CA SER A 3 7.54 31.88 13.16
C SER A 3 8.61 31.52 14.20
N GLU A 4 8.75 32.34 15.25
CA GLU A 4 9.71 32.11 16.33
C GLU A 4 9.45 30.77 17.03
N ILE A 5 8.18 30.47 17.34
CA ILE A 5 7.73 29.17 17.84
C ILE A 5 8.26 28.02 16.96
N GLY A 6 8.20 28.19 15.63
CA GLY A 6 8.70 27.17 14.72
C GLY A 6 10.22 27.01 14.77
N THR A 7 10.97 28.09 15.00
CA THR A 7 12.43 28.06 15.15
C THR A 7 12.82 27.35 16.45
N ILE A 8 12.19 27.72 17.57
CA ILE A 8 12.41 27.08 18.87
C ILE A 8 12.14 25.56 18.77
N VAL A 9 10.98 25.18 18.24
CA VAL A 9 10.61 23.75 18.13
C VAL A 9 11.58 22.96 17.25
N ARG A 10 12.12 23.53 16.17
CA ARG A 10 13.09 22.80 15.32
C ARG A 10 14.46 22.64 15.97
N ASN A 11 14.84 23.56 16.84
CA ASN A 11 16.19 23.58 17.41
C ASN A 11 16.26 22.82 18.73
N TYR A 12 15.17 22.78 19.50
CA TYR A 12 15.19 22.30 20.87
C TYR A 12 14.23 21.14 21.16
N ALA A 13 13.22 20.87 20.31
CA ALA A 13 12.29 19.78 20.59
C ALA A 13 12.95 18.42 20.31
N PRO A 14 12.91 17.46 21.25
CA PRO A 14 13.46 16.14 21.02
C PRO A 14 12.68 15.39 19.93
N LEU A 15 13.42 14.75 19.04
CA LEU A 15 12.88 14.03 17.89
C LEU A 15 12.91 12.52 18.07
N ASP A 16 13.48 12.02 19.16
CA ASP A 16 13.62 10.62 19.56
C ASP A 16 12.45 10.09 20.42
N VAL A 17 11.26 10.69 20.26
CA VAL A 17 10.02 10.31 20.97
C VAL A 17 8.86 9.95 20.02
N GLU A 18 7.85 9.17 20.42
CA GLU A 18 6.81 8.75 19.48
C GLU A 18 5.90 9.90 19.01
N LYS A 19 5.47 10.79 19.91
CA LYS A 19 4.57 11.93 19.65
C LYS A 19 4.87 13.10 20.61
N TRP A 20 4.34 14.30 20.30
CA TRP A 20 4.50 15.51 21.12
C TRP A 20 4.11 15.32 22.59
N ALA A 21 3.09 14.50 22.86
CA ALA A 21 2.63 14.22 24.22
C ALA A 21 3.70 13.53 25.07
N ASP A 22 4.61 12.77 24.45
CA ASP A 22 5.66 12.01 25.14
C ASP A 22 6.93 12.83 25.38
N ILE A 23 6.99 14.07 24.89
CA ILE A 23 8.07 15.00 25.23
C ILE A 23 7.96 15.32 26.72
N SER A 24 9.09 15.30 27.42
CA SER A 24 9.15 15.60 28.85
C SER A 24 8.59 16.99 29.15
N GLU A 25 7.97 17.15 30.32
CA GLU A 25 7.46 18.48 30.71
C GLU A 25 8.61 19.48 30.86
N SER A 26 9.80 19.05 31.30
CA SER A 26 11.01 19.88 31.37
C SER A 26 11.42 20.43 30.00
N ASP A 27 11.39 19.63 28.94
CA ASP A 27 11.74 20.09 27.59
C ASP A 27 10.69 21.07 27.06
N LYS A 28 9.40 20.85 27.37
CA LYS A 28 8.32 21.78 27.02
C LYS A 28 8.49 23.12 27.72
N VAL A 29 8.77 23.11 29.03
CA VAL A 29 9.03 24.31 29.83
C VAL A 29 10.25 25.05 29.29
N PHE A 30 11.35 24.35 28.99
CA PHE A 30 12.53 24.97 28.39
C PHE A 30 12.22 25.68 27.06
N MET A 31 11.42 25.05 26.18
CA MET A 31 10.97 25.70 24.94
C MET A 31 10.08 26.93 25.19
N MET A 32 9.28 26.93 26.26
CA MET A 32 8.47 28.09 26.66
C MET A 32 9.33 29.23 27.22
N GLU A 33 10.33 28.93 28.04
CA GLU A 33 11.28 29.90 28.57
C GLU A 33 12.03 30.61 27.43
N LYS A 34 12.45 29.85 26.39
CA LYS A 34 13.05 30.43 25.18
C LYS A 34 12.11 31.38 24.43
N LEU A 35 10.80 31.19 24.56
CA LEU A 35 9.81 32.11 24.00
C LEU A 35 9.66 33.36 24.87
N GLN A 36 9.74 33.24 26.20
CA GLN A 36 9.72 34.36 27.15
C GLN A 36 10.89 35.32 26.96
N GLU A 37 12.06 34.83 26.56
CA GLU A 37 13.23 35.68 26.28
C GLU A 37 12.94 36.73 25.18
N LYS A 38 11.98 36.46 24.29
CA LYS A 38 11.64 37.34 23.14
C LYS A 38 10.29 38.01 23.28
N PHE A 39 9.39 37.48 24.09
CA PHE A 39 8.03 37.96 24.23
C PHE A 39 7.64 37.99 25.70
N ILE A 40 7.04 39.10 26.13
CA ILE A 40 6.44 39.21 27.47
C ILE A 40 5.12 38.42 27.42
N ILE A 41 5.16 37.19 27.94
CA ILE A 41 4.02 36.28 27.96
C ILE A 41 3.72 35.91 29.40
N ASP A 42 2.45 36.08 29.78
CA ASP A 42 1.93 35.64 31.07
C ASP A 42 1.57 34.14 31.02
N PHE A 43 2.46 33.29 31.54
CA PHE A 43 2.25 31.85 31.67
C PHE A 43 1.48 31.44 32.94
N THR A 44 1.10 32.40 33.80
CA THR A 44 0.18 32.13 34.92
C THR A 44 -1.21 31.78 34.39
N GLN A 45 -1.56 32.25 33.19
CA GLN A 45 -2.82 31.94 32.53
C GLN A 45 -2.75 30.58 31.78
N ASP A 46 -3.44 29.57 32.31
CA ASP A 46 -3.47 28.21 31.75
C ASP A 46 -3.91 28.16 30.27
N HIS A 47 -4.89 28.98 29.87
CA HIS A 47 -5.35 29.01 28.49
C HIS A 47 -4.28 29.55 27.51
N VAL A 48 -3.43 30.48 27.96
CA VAL A 48 -2.30 30.99 27.17
C VAL A 48 -1.25 29.90 27.01
N LYS A 49 -0.90 29.20 28.10
CA LYS A 49 0.02 28.05 28.07
C LYS A 49 -0.46 26.99 27.06
N LYS A 50 -1.73 26.56 27.16
CA LYS A 50 -2.35 25.59 26.25
C LYS A 50 -2.35 26.05 24.79
N ALA A 51 -2.63 27.33 24.54
CA ALA A 51 -2.62 27.87 23.18
C ALA A 51 -1.20 27.85 22.56
N ILE A 52 -0.17 28.16 23.35
CA ILE A 52 1.23 28.13 22.91
C ILE A 52 1.67 26.68 22.68
N GLU A 53 1.36 25.76 23.58
CA GLU A 53 1.63 24.33 23.40
C GLU A 53 0.98 23.79 22.14
N GLY A 54 -0.28 24.13 21.88
CA GLY A 54 -0.97 23.73 20.67
C GLY A 54 -0.27 24.21 19.40
N LYS A 55 0.23 25.47 19.40
CA LYS A 55 1.04 26.01 18.30
C LYS A 55 2.38 25.28 18.17
N MET A 56 3.08 25.02 19.27
CA MET A 56 4.34 24.27 19.27
C MET A 56 4.15 22.84 18.74
N ALA A 57 3.13 22.13 19.22
CA ALA A 57 2.76 20.80 18.76
C ALA A 57 2.45 20.75 17.26
N ALA A 58 1.75 21.75 16.74
CA ALA A 58 1.49 21.88 15.30
C ALA A 58 2.80 22.08 14.52
N ARG A 59 3.70 22.96 14.98
CA ARG A 59 5.01 23.17 14.36
C ARG A 59 5.90 21.92 14.42
N TYR A 60 5.81 21.15 15.51
CA TYR A 60 6.54 19.90 15.67
C TYR A 60 6.07 18.85 14.66
N ARG A 61 4.75 18.70 14.51
CA ARG A 61 4.16 17.82 13.50
C ARG A 61 4.58 18.21 12.08
N ASP A 62 4.52 19.51 11.76
CA ASP A 62 4.96 20.02 10.46
C ASP A 62 6.45 19.76 10.20
N HIS A 63 7.28 19.89 11.23
CA HIS A 63 8.71 19.60 11.13
C HIS A 63 8.94 18.11 10.84
N ARG A 64 8.32 17.21 11.60
CA ARG A 64 8.41 15.77 11.36
C ARG A 64 7.91 15.34 9.98
N ASN A 65 6.84 15.97 9.51
CA ASN A 65 6.34 15.75 8.14
C ASN A 65 7.40 16.13 7.08
N LYS A 66 8.16 17.21 7.31
CA LYS A 66 9.27 17.59 6.42
C LYS A 66 10.44 16.62 6.50
N CYS A 67 10.77 16.13 7.69
CA CYS A 67 11.76 15.07 7.89
C CYS A 67 11.38 13.79 7.11
N HIS A 68 10.12 13.35 7.23
CA HIS A 68 9.62 12.20 6.49
C HIS A 68 9.64 12.41 4.97
N LYS A 69 9.22 13.61 4.49
CA LYS A 69 9.34 13.97 3.06
C LYS A 69 10.78 13.94 2.56
N HIS A 70 11.75 14.32 3.38
CA HIS A 70 13.17 14.24 3.04
C HIS A 70 13.67 12.80 3.01
N PHE A 71 13.31 12.00 4.02
CA PHE A 71 13.63 10.57 4.10
C PHE A 71 13.17 9.82 2.84
N LYS A 72 11.94 10.07 2.36
CA LYS A 72 11.37 9.44 1.16
C LYS A 72 12.12 9.72 -0.15
N LYS A 73 13.07 10.66 -0.18
CA LYS A 73 13.89 10.93 -1.37
C LYS A 73 14.96 9.86 -1.59
N TYR A 74 15.28 9.07 -0.57
CA TYR A 74 16.30 8.05 -0.63
C TYR A 74 15.67 6.66 -0.74
N PRO A 75 16.20 5.77 -1.58
CA PRO A 75 15.64 4.43 -1.79
C PRO A 75 15.92 3.47 -0.61
N THR A 76 16.99 3.71 0.15
CA THR A 76 17.39 2.85 1.27
C THR A 76 17.60 3.65 2.55
N ILE A 77 17.37 2.98 3.69
CA ILE A 77 17.53 3.57 5.02
C ILE A 77 18.98 4.02 5.24
N ALA A 78 19.95 3.23 4.79
CA ALA A 78 21.38 3.55 4.91
C ALA A 78 21.73 4.87 4.21
N LEU A 79 21.21 5.10 2.99
CA LEU A 79 21.41 6.35 2.27
C LEU A 79 20.69 7.52 2.96
N ALA A 80 19.50 7.28 3.51
CA ALA A 80 18.78 8.30 4.26
C ALA A 80 19.54 8.72 5.53
N LYS A 81 20.12 7.78 6.28
CA LYS A 81 20.92 8.07 7.48
C LYS A 81 22.17 8.89 7.19
N GLN A 82 22.84 8.62 6.07
CA GLN A 82 24.01 9.40 5.61
C GLN A 82 23.67 10.84 5.18
N ASN A 83 22.39 11.15 4.93
CA ASN A 83 21.96 12.46 4.45
C ASN A 83 20.92 13.11 5.39
N PRO A 84 21.35 13.59 6.59
CA PRO A 84 20.46 14.25 7.55
C PRO A 84 19.65 15.39 6.97
N TYR A 85 18.43 15.56 7.46
CA TYR A 85 17.64 16.72 7.09
C TYR A 85 18.27 17.99 7.66
N LYS A 86 18.39 19.05 6.86
CA LYS A 86 19.05 20.34 7.21
C LYS A 86 18.60 21.04 8.50
N HIS A 87 17.48 20.61 9.09
CA HIS A 87 16.97 21.14 10.36
C HIS A 87 16.95 20.10 11.47
N VAL A 88 17.73 19.03 11.33
CA VAL A 88 18.01 18.03 12.36
C VAL A 88 19.54 17.97 12.49
N SER A 89 20.07 18.65 13.50
CA SER A 89 21.52 18.76 13.71
C SER A 89 22.10 17.54 14.41
N ASP A 90 21.31 16.85 15.23
CA ASP A 90 21.73 15.64 15.94
C ASP A 90 21.53 14.39 15.05
N GLN A 91 22.64 13.73 14.72
CA GLN A 91 22.64 12.50 13.93
C GLN A 91 21.87 11.37 14.61
N LYS A 92 21.97 11.25 15.95
CA LYS A 92 21.30 10.18 16.70
C LYS A 92 19.78 10.31 16.59
N GLN A 93 19.27 11.54 16.68
CA GLN A 93 17.86 11.83 16.48
C GLN A 93 17.41 11.60 15.03
N TRP A 94 18.27 11.92 14.05
CA TRP A 94 17.98 11.62 12.65
C TRP A 94 17.93 10.11 12.37
N ASP A 95 18.86 9.35 12.91
CA ASP A 95 18.91 7.89 12.76
C ASP A 95 17.68 7.24 13.39
N TRP A 96 17.29 7.69 14.59
CA TRP A 96 16.06 7.25 15.25
C TRP A 96 14.83 7.54 14.39
N LEU A 97 14.75 8.73 13.77
CA LEU A 97 13.66 9.08 12.86
C LEU A 97 13.66 8.19 11.61
N CYS A 98 14.82 7.89 11.04
CA CYS A 98 14.94 6.99 9.90
C CYS A 98 14.45 5.58 10.23
N ASP A 99 14.85 5.03 11.38
CA ASP A 99 14.42 3.71 11.85
C ASP A 99 12.91 3.68 12.12
N ARG A 100 12.40 4.75 12.74
CA ARG A 100 10.96 4.94 12.95
C ARG A 100 10.20 4.99 11.63
N PHE A 101 10.66 5.77 10.66
CA PHE A 101 10.00 5.89 9.36
C PHE A 101 10.05 4.57 8.59
N ALA A 102 11.12 3.81 8.71
CA ALA A 102 11.25 2.49 8.09
C ALA A 102 10.46 1.38 8.79
N SER A 103 10.04 1.58 10.04
CA SER A 103 9.30 0.56 10.79
C SER A 103 7.98 0.19 10.10
N GLU A 104 7.65 -1.10 10.14
CA GLU A 104 6.42 -1.64 9.55
C GLU A 104 5.17 -0.94 10.08
N LYS A 105 5.10 -0.74 11.42
CA LYS A 105 4.02 0.00 12.08
C LYS A 105 3.82 1.40 11.51
N PHE A 106 4.90 2.09 11.14
CA PHE A 106 4.82 3.43 10.56
C PHE A 106 4.43 3.37 9.08
N GLN A 107 5.04 2.47 8.31
CA GLN A 107 4.73 2.30 6.89
C GLN A 107 3.28 1.90 6.67
N ALA A 108 2.74 0.95 7.44
CA ALA A 108 1.33 0.52 7.35
C ALA A 108 0.34 1.68 7.52
N ARG A 109 0.69 2.70 8.32
CA ARG A 109 -0.15 3.90 8.51
C ARG A 109 -0.04 4.91 7.37
N HIS A 110 1.03 4.86 6.58
CA HIS A 110 1.39 5.88 5.60
C HIS A 110 1.39 5.42 4.13
N THR A 111 1.43 4.11 3.87
CA THR A 111 1.32 3.53 2.53
C THR A 111 -0.12 3.48 2.02
N GLY A 112 -1.12 3.78 2.86
CA GLY A 112 -2.53 3.74 2.47
C GLY A 112 -3.04 2.33 2.18
N GLN A 113 -2.26 1.29 2.50
CA GLN A 113 -2.83 -0.04 2.65
C GLN A 113 -3.87 0.05 3.76
N ALA A 114 -5.13 -0.16 3.40
CA ALA A 114 -6.19 -0.26 4.38
C ALA A 114 -5.76 -1.32 5.41
N PRO A 115 -5.82 -1.01 6.72
CA PRO A 115 -5.59 -2.00 7.75
C PRO A 115 -6.38 -3.27 7.40
N GLY A 116 -5.77 -4.43 7.59
CA GLY A 116 -6.46 -5.70 7.47
C GLY A 116 -7.76 -5.70 8.28
N GLN A 117 -8.76 -6.49 7.89
CA GLN A 117 -10.11 -6.39 8.48
C GLN A 117 -10.12 -6.65 9.99
N ILE A 118 -9.20 -7.51 10.47
CA ILE A 118 -9.02 -7.79 11.90
C ILE A 118 -8.40 -6.58 12.63
N GLU A 119 -7.43 -5.91 12.00
CA GLU A 119 -6.83 -4.70 12.57
C GLU A 119 -7.81 -3.52 12.54
N LEU A 120 -8.63 -3.41 11.51
CA LEU A 120 -9.72 -2.43 11.43
C LEU A 120 -10.70 -2.61 12.59
N PHE A 121 -11.09 -3.85 12.90
CA PHE A 121 -11.95 -4.17 14.05
C PHE A 121 -11.35 -3.65 15.36
N LYS A 122 -10.05 -3.91 15.60
CA LYS A 122 -9.34 -3.40 16.77
C LYS A 122 -9.34 -1.88 16.82
N LEU A 123 -9.00 -1.21 15.72
CA LEU A 123 -8.98 0.25 15.65
C LEU A 123 -10.34 0.88 15.96
N MET A 124 -11.44 0.20 15.64
CA MET A 124 -12.79 0.67 15.92
C MET A 124 -13.27 0.38 17.34
N HIS A 125 -12.77 -0.66 17.99
CA HIS A 125 -13.31 -1.16 19.27
C HIS A 125 -12.32 -1.08 20.43
N TRP A 126 -11.10 -0.60 20.17
CA TRP A 126 -10.06 -0.41 21.17
C TRP A 126 -9.52 1.01 21.14
N THR A 127 -9.30 1.58 22.33
CA THR A 127 -8.63 2.87 22.51
C THR A 127 -7.50 2.75 23.53
N SER A 128 -6.44 3.55 23.37
CA SER A 128 -5.33 3.54 24.32
C SER A 128 -5.66 4.09 25.71
N GLN A 129 -6.78 4.82 25.84
CA GLN A 129 -7.20 5.43 27.10
C GLN A 129 -8.13 4.51 27.89
N ASN A 130 -9.09 3.87 27.21
CA ASN A 130 -10.15 3.09 27.86
C ASN A 130 -10.09 1.59 27.55
N GLY A 131 -9.13 1.13 26.76
CA GLY A 131 -9.03 -0.27 26.33
C GLY A 131 -10.14 -0.65 25.35
N TRP A 132 -10.63 -1.89 25.45
CA TRP A 132 -11.74 -2.41 24.65
C TRP A 132 -13.07 -1.76 25.04
N ILE A 133 -13.93 -1.51 24.06
CA ILE A 133 -15.26 -0.92 24.27
C ILE A 133 -16.17 -1.80 25.13
N ASN A 134 -16.03 -3.13 25.02
CA ASN A 134 -16.70 -4.12 25.87
C ASN A 134 -15.93 -5.46 25.83
N GLN A 135 -16.24 -6.36 26.77
CA GLN A 135 -15.64 -7.70 26.84
C GLN A 135 -15.95 -8.56 25.61
N GLU A 136 -17.11 -8.37 24.97
CA GLU A 136 -17.48 -9.10 23.76
C GLU A 136 -16.57 -8.77 22.58
N ALA A 137 -16.15 -7.51 22.43
CA ALA A 137 -15.22 -7.08 21.39
C ALA A 137 -13.81 -7.66 21.64
N GLU A 138 -13.36 -7.69 22.89
CA GLU A 138 -12.10 -8.34 23.25
C GLU A 138 -12.10 -9.84 22.89
N ALA A 139 -13.11 -10.59 23.35
CA ALA A 139 -13.25 -12.01 23.05
C ALA A 139 -13.39 -12.27 21.53
N SER A 140 -14.09 -11.39 20.82
CA SER A 140 -14.22 -11.46 19.36
C SER A 140 -12.85 -11.27 18.67
N TYR A 141 -12.05 -10.29 19.11
CA TYR A 141 -10.73 -10.06 18.54
C TYR A 141 -9.77 -11.23 18.84
N GLU A 142 -9.77 -11.77 20.05
CA GLU A 142 -8.97 -12.94 20.42
C GLU A 142 -9.32 -14.15 19.55
N LYS A 143 -10.61 -14.42 19.35
CA LYS A 143 -11.09 -15.49 18.47
C LYS A 143 -10.67 -15.29 17.01
N MET A 144 -10.65 -14.04 16.51
CA MET A 144 -10.13 -13.74 15.17
C MET A 144 -8.63 -14.06 15.05
N LEU A 145 -7.83 -13.69 16.06
CA LEU A 145 -6.40 -13.99 16.09
C LEU A 145 -6.13 -15.50 16.17
N GLU A 146 -6.95 -16.24 16.90
CA GLU A 146 -6.82 -17.69 17.00
C GLU A 146 -7.11 -18.37 15.66
N LEU A 147 -8.21 -18.00 14.99
CA LEU A 147 -8.53 -18.50 13.65
C LEU A 147 -7.47 -18.12 12.61
N GLN A 148 -6.84 -16.94 12.74
CA GLN A 148 -5.75 -16.53 11.86
C GLN A 148 -4.48 -17.40 12.01
N LYS A 149 -4.26 -17.98 13.19
CA LYS A 149 -3.10 -18.83 13.49
C LYS A 149 -3.29 -20.31 13.14
N GLN A 150 -4.51 -20.74 12.79
CA GLN A 150 -4.76 -22.15 12.48
C GLN A 150 -4.10 -22.56 11.15
N PRO A 151 -3.45 -23.75 11.10
CA PRO A 151 -2.84 -24.25 9.87
C PRO A 151 -3.91 -24.53 8.81
N VAL A 152 -3.59 -24.19 7.57
CA VAL A 152 -4.47 -24.42 6.42
C VAL A 152 -4.67 -25.94 6.24
N PRO A 153 -5.90 -26.46 6.22
CA PRO A 153 -6.13 -27.89 5.97
C PRO A 153 -5.60 -28.27 4.58
N GLU A 154 -4.99 -29.46 4.48
CA GLU A 154 -4.35 -29.97 3.26
C GLU A 154 -5.26 -29.81 2.02
N GLY A 155 -4.88 -28.91 1.12
CA GLY A 155 -5.61 -28.61 -0.12
C GLY A 155 -6.52 -27.38 -0.10
N GLY A 156 -6.64 -26.67 1.03
CA GLY A 156 -7.41 -25.42 1.14
C GLY A 156 -6.59 -24.14 0.89
N GLN A 157 -7.25 -23.03 0.57
CA GLN A 157 -6.67 -21.68 0.66
C GLN A 157 -6.76 -21.19 2.11
N ALA A 158 -5.74 -20.46 2.60
CA ALA A 158 -5.81 -19.81 3.91
C ALA A 158 -7.04 -18.88 3.99
N LEU A 159 -7.79 -18.94 5.09
CA LEU A 159 -8.95 -18.07 5.30
C LEU A 159 -8.50 -16.60 5.22
N LYS A 160 -9.15 -15.84 4.34
CA LYS A 160 -8.87 -14.39 4.24
C LYS A 160 -9.41 -13.71 5.49
N GLU A 161 -8.76 -12.65 5.97
CA GLU A 161 -9.18 -11.94 7.19
C GLU A 161 -10.66 -11.53 7.21
N ALA A 162 -11.22 -11.19 6.04
CA ALA A 162 -12.64 -10.88 5.89
C ALA A 162 -13.55 -12.07 6.22
N GLU A 163 -13.15 -13.29 5.85
CA GLU A 163 -13.89 -14.53 6.14
C GLU A 163 -13.82 -14.87 7.63
N ILE A 164 -12.66 -14.64 8.26
CA ILE A 164 -12.49 -14.78 9.71
C ILE A 164 -13.42 -13.81 10.45
N CYS A 165 -13.45 -12.53 10.04
CA CYS A 165 -14.36 -11.55 10.63
C CYS A 165 -15.83 -11.93 10.45
N VAL A 166 -16.23 -12.47 9.29
CA VAL A 166 -17.58 -12.99 9.06
C VAL A 166 -17.91 -14.15 10.00
N GLN A 167 -17.00 -15.09 10.19
CA GLN A 167 -17.23 -16.25 11.08
C GLN A 167 -17.38 -15.82 12.55
N VAL A 168 -16.61 -14.83 13.00
CA VAL A 168 -16.63 -14.38 14.39
C VAL A 168 -17.78 -13.42 14.68
N LEU A 169 -17.98 -12.40 13.84
CA LEU A 169 -18.95 -11.32 14.08
C LEU A 169 -20.33 -11.62 13.52
N GLY A 170 -20.41 -12.56 12.57
CA GLY A 170 -21.60 -12.85 11.79
C GLY A 170 -21.84 -11.83 10.67
N SER A 171 -22.73 -12.21 9.73
CA SER A 171 -23.18 -11.36 8.63
C SER A 171 -24.65 -10.95 8.82
N ARG A 172 -25.01 -9.71 8.47
CA ARG A 172 -26.41 -9.28 8.28
C ARG A 172 -26.55 -8.53 6.96
N SER A 173 -27.44 -8.98 6.08
CA SER A 173 -27.80 -8.30 4.81
C SER A 173 -26.59 -7.76 4.01
N GLY A 174 -25.55 -8.58 3.82
CA GLY A 174 -24.36 -8.18 3.05
C GLY A 174 -23.33 -7.33 3.80
N TYR A 175 -23.51 -7.11 5.11
CA TYR A 175 -22.57 -6.41 5.98
C TYR A 175 -21.97 -7.34 7.04
N ILE A 176 -20.69 -7.14 7.35
CA ILE A 176 -20.04 -7.74 8.51
C ILE A 176 -20.36 -6.87 9.74
N LYS A 177 -20.89 -7.48 10.80
CA LYS A 177 -21.31 -6.76 12.01
C LYS A 177 -20.09 -6.12 12.70
N GLY A 178 -20.19 -4.87 13.16
CA GLY A 178 -19.13 -4.21 13.97
C GLY A 178 -17.99 -3.54 13.20
N LEU A 179 -17.85 -3.75 11.88
CA LEU A 179 -16.72 -3.23 11.09
C LEU A 179 -16.92 -1.86 10.42
N GLY A 180 -18.06 -1.19 10.61
CA GLY A 180 -18.32 0.17 10.10
C GLY A 180 -18.46 0.32 8.58
N HIS A 181 -17.86 -0.59 7.80
CA HIS A 181 -18.01 -0.75 6.36
C HIS A 181 -18.11 -2.25 6.02
N GLY A 182 -19.23 -2.65 5.42
CA GLY A 182 -19.38 -3.97 4.79
C GLY A 182 -19.27 -3.88 3.28
N PRO A 183 -19.28 -5.02 2.55
CA PRO A 183 -19.54 -5.03 1.12
C PRO A 183 -20.66 -4.03 0.80
N ARG A 184 -20.38 -3.06 -0.08
CA ARG A 184 -21.34 -2.02 -0.44
C ARG A 184 -22.62 -2.74 -0.87
N PRO A 185 -23.75 -2.65 -0.14
CA PRO A 185 -24.98 -3.20 -0.64
C PRO A 185 -25.29 -2.46 -1.94
N PRO A 186 -25.97 -3.12 -2.90
CA PRO A 186 -26.47 -2.40 -4.06
C PRO A 186 -27.22 -1.18 -3.55
N SER A 187 -26.81 0.00 -4.02
CA SER A 187 -27.33 1.26 -3.48
C SER A 187 -28.86 1.25 -3.56
N SER A 188 -29.54 1.85 -2.58
CA SER A 188 -31.00 2.05 -2.59
C SER A 188 -31.52 2.72 -3.88
N SER A 189 -30.65 3.37 -4.67
CA SER A 189 -31.00 3.86 -6.01
C SER A 189 -31.38 2.75 -7.01
N SER A 190 -31.08 1.50 -6.70
CA SER A 190 -31.48 0.31 -7.49
C SER A 190 -32.97 -0.04 -7.32
N LYS A 191 -33.73 0.71 -6.50
CA LYS A 191 -35.20 0.69 -6.55
C LYS A 191 -35.77 1.59 -7.66
N SER A 192 -34.92 2.32 -8.38
CA SER A 192 -35.35 2.92 -9.64
C SER A 192 -35.56 1.80 -10.65
N THR A 193 -36.80 1.63 -11.10
CA THR A 193 -37.18 0.79 -12.25
C THR A 193 -36.55 1.26 -13.57
N HIS A 194 -35.76 2.32 -13.56
CA HIS A 194 -35.05 2.84 -14.72
C HIS A 194 -33.54 2.93 -14.44
N LYS A 195 -32.77 2.23 -15.28
CA LYS A 195 -31.30 2.33 -15.34
C LYS A 195 -30.90 3.79 -15.55
N SER A 196 -29.85 4.23 -14.88
CA SER A 196 -29.34 5.59 -15.10
C SER A 196 -28.79 5.73 -16.52
N HIS A 197 -28.84 6.93 -17.12
CA HIS A 197 -28.32 7.16 -18.47
C HIS A 197 -26.86 6.68 -18.64
N ARG A 198 -26.04 6.90 -17.61
CA ARG A 198 -24.64 6.45 -17.57
C ARG A 198 -24.51 4.94 -17.54
N GLU A 199 -25.44 4.24 -16.90
CA GLU A 199 -25.45 2.77 -16.83
C GLU A 199 -25.87 2.15 -18.17
N ILE A 200 -26.83 2.78 -18.87
CA ILE A 200 -27.22 2.41 -20.23
C ILE A 200 -26.04 2.62 -21.21
N GLU A 201 -25.33 3.75 -21.07
CA GLU A 201 -24.16 4.06 -21.90
C GLU A 201 -23.03 3.04 -21.71
N LEU A 202 -22.70 2.71 -20.46
CA LEU A 202 -21.70 1.69 -20.14
C LEU A 202 -22.11 0.29 -20.62
N GLU A 203 -23.40 -0.06 -20.55
CA GLU A 203 -23.89 -1.34 -21.08
C GLU A 203 -23.78 -1.41 -22.61
N ASN A 204 -24.10 -0.31 -23.30
CA ASN A 204 -23.94 -0.23 -24.75
C ASN A 204 -22.47 -0.34 -25.16
N GLU A 205 -21.57 0.32 -24.43
CA GLU A 205 -20.13 0.22 -24.66
C GLU A 205 -19.59 -1.20 -24.38
N LEU A 206 -20.05 -1.84 -23.29
CA LEU A 206 -19.72 -3.24 -23.00
C LEU A 206 -20.26 -4.21 -24.06
N LYS A 207 -21.42 -3.93 -24.64
CA LYS A 207 -21.98 -4.73 -25.73
C LYS A 207 -21.16 -4.54 -27.00
N ALA A 208 -20.85 -3.30 -27.38
CA ALA A 208 -20.05 -2.99 -28.57
C ALA A 208 -18.63 -3.59 -28.49
N THR A 209 -18.00 -3.52 -27.31
CA THR A 209 -16.66 -4.12 -27.08
C THR A 209 -16.70 -5.64 -27.17
N ARG A 210 -17.76 -6.31 -26.68
CA ARG A 210 -17.93 -7.76 -26.83
C ARG A 210 -18.13 -8.19 -28.28
N GLU A 211 -18.95 -7.46 -29.03
CA GLU A 211 -19.16 -7.72 -30.46
C GLU A 211 -17.86 -7.53 -31.26
N LEU A 212 -17.09 -6.50 -30.93
CA LEU A 212 -15.77 -6.28 -31.53
C LEU A 212 -14.82 -7.44 -31.21
N LEU A 213 -14.76 -7.90 -29.95
CA LEU A 213 -13.92 -9.04 -29.57
C LEU A 213 -14.33 -10.33 -30.30
N GLN A 214 -15.62 -10.62 -30.42
CA GLN A 214 -16.11 -11.76 -31.19
C GLN A 214 -15.74 -11.66 -32.68
N SER A 215 -15.82 -10.46 -33.26
CA SER A 215 -15.41 -10.25 -34.65
C SER A 215 -13.90 -10.45 -34.85
N GLN A 216 -13.07 -10.05 -33.88
CA GLN A 216 -11.63 -10.29 -33.92
C GLN A 216 -11.32 -11.77 -33.74
N GLU A 217 -12.01 -12.46 -32.85
CA GLU A 217 -11.82 -13.89 -32.61
C GLU A 217 -12.15 -14.72 -33.85
N THR A 218 -13.25 -14.45 -34.54
CA THR A 218 -13.59 -15.12 -35.80
C THR A 218 -12.58 -14.83 -36.90
N ARG A 219 -12.08 -13.59 -36.99
CA ARG A 219 -11.01 -13.22 -37.93
C ARG A 219 -9.71 -13.98 -37.64
N ILE A 220 -9.32 -14.10 -36.37
CA ILE A 220 -8.13 -14.86 -35.96
C ILE A 220 -8.32 -16.34 -36.28
N GLN A 221 -9.48 -16.92 -35.98
CA GLN A 221 -9.79 -18.31 -36.32
C GLN A 221 -9.72 -18.56 -37.83
N HIS A 222 -10.26 -17.64 -38.63
CA HIS A 222 -10.17 -17.72 -40.08
C HIS A 222 -8.73 -17.64 -40.58
N GLN A 223 -7.93 -16.69 -40.05
CA GLN A 223 -6.51 -16.59 -40.37
C GLN A 223 -5.74 -17.86 -39.98
N GLN A 224 -6.03 -18.45 -38.82
CA GLN A 224 -5.42 -19.72 -38.39
C GLN A 224 -5.77 -20.87 -39.34
N SER A 225 -7.02 -20.94 -39.82
CA SER A 225 -7.42 -21.96 -40.80
C SER A 225 -6.70 -21.79 -42.15
N GLN A 226 -6.57 -20.56 -42.64
CA GLN A 226 -5.79 -20.28 -43.85
C GLN A 226 -4.31 -20.67 -43.68
N ILE A 227 -3.69 -20.34 -42.54
CA ILE A 227 -2.31 -20.74 -42.24
C ILE A 227 -2.18 -22.27 -42.21
N ALA A 228 -3.14 -22.98 -41.61
CA ALA A 228 -3.14 -24.44 -41.58
C ALA A 228 -3.24 -25.06 -42.98
N GLN A 229 -4.10 -24.51 -43.86
CA GLN A 229 -4.22 -24.95 -45.26
C GLN A 229 -2.94 -24.69 -46.07
N LEU A 230 -2.31 -23.52 -45.88
CA LEU A 230 -1.03 -23.22 -46.52
C LEU A 230 0.07 -24.15 -46.01
N ALA A 231 0.09 -24.44 -44.71
CA ALA A 231 1.05 -25.37 -44.12
C ALA A 231 0.88 -26.80 -44.66
N SER A 232 -0.36 -27.28 -44.85
CA SER A 232 -0.61 -28.59 -45.46
C SER A 232 -0.18 -28.63 -46.93
N PHE A 233 -0.47 -27.58 -47.71
CA PHE A 233 -0.06 -27.48 -49.11
C PHE A 233 1.47 -27.47 -49.27
N VAL A 234 2.17 -26.68 -48.43
CA VAL A 234 3.64 -26.66 -48.40
C VAL A 234 4.21 -28.02 -48.00
N SER A 235 3.60 -28.72 -47.05
CA SER A 235 4.01 -30.07 -46.64
C SER A 235 3.82 -31.09 -47.77
N GLU A 236 2.72 -31.01 -48.51
CA GLU A 236 2.43 -31.89 -49.65
C GLU A 236 3.38 -31.66 -50.82
N MET A 237 3.66 -30.39 -51.17
CA MET A 237 4.72 -30.05 -52.13
C MET A 237 6.09 -30.57 -51.69
N ARG A 238 6.40 -30.49 -50.39
CA ARG A 238 7.67 -31.01 -49.84
C ARG A 238 7.77 -32.53 -49.96
N GLN A 239 6.66 -33.27 -49.82
CA GLN A 239 6.62 -34.71 -50.05
C GLN A 239 6.76 -35.07 -51.53
N HIS A 240 6.11 -34.30 -52.43
CA HIS A 240 6.18 -34.52 -53.87
C HIS A 240 7.56 -34.17 -54.48
N MET A 241 8.39 -33.39 -53.77
CA MET A 241 9.79 -33.11 -54.10
C MET A 241 10.78 -34.12 -53.51
N HIS A 242 10.33 -35.10 -52.72
CA HIS A 242 11.17 -36.18 -52.19
C HIS A 242 11.02 -37.46 -53.01
N ILE A 243 11.78 -37.55 -54.10
CA ILE A 243 11.92 -38.75 -54.94
C ILE A 243 12.73 -39.82 -54.16
N PRO A 244 12.24 -41.06 -54.02
CA PRO A 244 13.06 -42.16 -53.50
C PRO A 244 14.01 -42.62 -54.60
N GLY A 245 15.26 -42.17 -54.57
CA GLY A 245 16.31 -42.73 -55.43
C GLY A 245 17.38 -41.73 -55.86
N SER A 246 18.31 -41.43 -54.95
CA SER A 246 19.71 -41.25 -55.37
C SER A 246 20.62 -41.84 -54.31
N SER A 247 20.81 -43.16 -54.38
CA SER A 247 22.10 -43.73 -54.01
C SER A 247 23.09 -43.33 -55.09
N SER A 248 23.97 -42.37 -54.80
CA SER A 248 25.30 -42.36 -55.39
C SER A 248 26.31 -42.15 -54.27
N ARG A 249 27.10 -43.20 -54.09
CA ARG A 249 28.23 -43.36 -53.19
C ARG A 249 29.40 -42.51 -53.70
N SER A 250 30.30 -42.17 -52.76
CA SER A 250 31.69 -41.73 -52.95
C SER A 250 31.86 -40.25 -53.34
N SER A 251 32.72 -39.43 -52.74
CA SER A 251 33.91 -39.67 -51.91
C SER A 251 34.21 -38.42 -51.07
N SER A 252 34.69 -38.58 -49.83
CA SER A 252 35.57 -37.59 -49.16
C SER A 252 36.91 -37.53 -49.93
N PRO A 253 37.73 -36.45 -49.86
CA PRO A 253 38.47 -36.11 -48.64
C PRO A 253 38.76 -34.60 -48.39
N SER A 254 39.05 -34.32 -47.13
CA SER A 254 40.04 -33.37 -46.56
C SER A 254 40.16 -31.92 -47.07
N ASP A 255 39.96 -30.95 -46.17
CA ASP A 255 40.99 -30.01 -45.66
C ASP A 255 40.29 -28.96 -44.76
N ASP A 256 40.54 -28.92 -43.45
CA ASP A 256 41.65 -28.27 -42.74
C ASP A 256 41.38 -26.77 -42.41
N THR A 257 40.88 -26.57 -41.17
CA THR A 257 41.14 -25.46 -40.19
C THR A 257 40.79 -23.97 -40.55
N PRO A 258 40.98 -22.96 -39.63
CA PRO A 258 40.06 -22.58 -38.53
C PRO A 258 39.76 -21.05 -38.41
N LEU A 259 38.88 -20.66 -37.45
CA LEU A 259 38.74 -19.35 -36.76
C LEU A 259 38.65 -18.03 -37.58
N MET A 260 37.63 -17.19 -37.29
CA MET A 260 37.84 -15.92 -36.54
C MET A 260 36.53 -15.15 -36.28
N ASP A 261 36.47 -14.60 -35.07
CA ASP A 261 35.58 -13.56 -34.57
C ASP A 261 35.40 -12.37 -35.51
N SER A 262 34.20 -11.77 -35.50
CA SER A 262 33.97 -10.33 -35.31
C SER A 262 32.49 -10.06 -35.02
#